data_AF-A0A1I1I6K8-F1
#
_entry.id   AF-A0A1I1I6K8-F1
#
_cell.length_a   1.000
_cell.length_b   1.000
_cell.length_c   1.000
_cell.angle_alpha   90.00
_cell.angle_beta   90.00
_cell.angle_gamma   90.00
#
_symmetry.space_group_name_H-M   'P 1'
#
loop_
_entity.id
_entity.type
_entity.pdbx_description
1 polymer ?
#
loop_
_entity_poly.entity_id
_entity_poly.type
_entity_poly.pdbx_seq_one_letter_code
_entity_poly.pdbx_strand_id
1 'polypeptide(L)'
;YMDFPREHWAQIASTNPLERVNREIKRRSDVIGIFPNDEAIVRLVGALMLETNDEWTVARRYMSLESLARVTDTTTVRLSAVAT
;
A
#
# COMPACT_ATOMS: atom_id res chain seq x y z
N TYR A 1 13.79 11.92 -3.70
CA TYR A 1 13.76 11.28 -2.36
C TYR A 1 14.56 12.06 -1.34
N MET A 2 15.61 12.80 -1.73
CA MET A 2 16.40 13.63 -0.82
C MET A 2 15.60 14.76 -0.16
N ASP A 3 14.47 15.15 -0.76
CA ASP A 3 13.52 16.12 -0.20
C ASP A 3 12.74 15.57 1.01
N PHE A 4 12.74 14.25 1.23
CA PHE A 4 12.13 13.62 2.42
C PHE A 4 13.11 13.64 3.61
N PRO A 5 12.62 13.62 4.87
CA PRO A 5 13.45 13.39 6.03
C PRO A 5 14.35 12.15 5.86
N ARG A 6 15.61 12.25 6.33
CA ARG A 6 16.62 11.18 6.17
C ARG A 6 16.16 9.82 6.69
N GLU A 7 15.32 9.80 7.72
CA GLU A 7 14.72 8.59 8.29
C GLU A 7 13.90 7.76 7.27
N HIS A 8 13.44 8.37 6.17
CA HIS A 8 12.68 7.67 5.12
C HIS A 8 13.50 7.23 3.92
N TRP A 9 14.76 7.64 3.80
CA TRP A 9 15.54 7.38 2.58
C TRP A 9 15.73 5.89 2.30
N ALA A 10 16.05 5.10 3.33
CA ALA A 10 16.19 3.65 3.19
C ALA A 10 14.87 2.97 2.79
N GLN A 11 13.74 3.51 3.26
CA GLN A 11 12.40 3.01 2.94
C GLN A 11 12.01 3.33 1.50
N ILE A 12 12.33 4.53 1.02
CA ILE A 12 12.06 4.96 -0.37
C ILE A 12 12.98 4.24 -1.36
N ALA A 13 14.24 4.00 -0.99
CA ALA A 13 15.20 3.33 -1.85
C ALA A 13 14.97 1.82 -1.96
N SER A 14 14.17 1.22 -1.07
CA SER A 14 13.93 -0.23 -1.06
C SER A 14 12.78 -0.63 -1.97
N THR A 15 12.98 -1.66 -2.78
CA THR A 15 11.93 -2.33 -3.58
C THR A 15 11.26 -3.48 -2.82
N ASN A 16 11.73 -3.82 -1.60
CA ASN A 16 11.24 -4.98 -0.85
C ASN A 16 9.71 -4.98 -0.63
N PRO A 17 9.05 -3.85 -0.28
CA PRO A 17 7.60 -3.84 -0.12
C PRO A 17 6.86 -4.17 -1.42
N LEU A 18 7.35 -3.64 -2.55
CA LEU A 18 6.78 -3.89 -3.88
C LEU A 18 6.98 -5.36 -4.28
N GLU A 19 8.18 -5.90 -4.07
CA GLU A 19 8.48 -7.30 -4.35
C GLU A 19 7.61 -8.26 -3.52
N ARG A 20 7.33 -7.92 -2.26
CA ARG A 20 6.44 -8.69 -1.39
C ARG A 20 5.01 -8.72 -1.91
N VAL A 21 4.47 -7.56 -2.31
CA VAL A 21 3.12 -7.47 -2.90
C VAL A 21 3.04 -8.21 -4.23
N ASN A 22 4.02 -8.03 -5.11
CA ASN A 22 4.07 -8.74 -6.40
C ASN A 22 4.13 -10.27 -6.22
N ARG A 23 4.89 -10.74 -5.22
CA ARG A 23 4.94 -12.17 -4.87
C ARG A 23 3.58 -12.69 -4.42
N GLU A 24 2.84 -11.90 -3.64
CA GLU A 24 1.51 -12.29 -3.16
C GLU A 24 0.46 -12.29 -4.27
N ILE A 25 0.48 -11.28 -5.16
CA ILE A 25 -0.35 -11.27 -6.37
C ILE A 25 -0.12 -12.55 -7.18
N LYS A 26 1.16 -12.86 -7.47
CA LYS A 26 1.53 -14.07 -8.20
C LYS A 26 1.00 -15.33 -7.51
N ARG A 27 1.24 -15.47 -6.20
CA ARG A 27 0.79 -16.63 -5.42
C ARG A 27 -0.72 -16.84 -5.48
N ARG A 28 -1.52 -15.77 -5.34
CA ARG A 28 -2.99 -15.88 -5.38
C ARG A 28 -3.52 -16.06 -6.80
N SER A 29 -2.88 -15.48 -7.81
CA SER A 29 -3.25 -15.72 -9.22
C SER A 29 -2.92 -17.15 -9.67
N ASP A 30 -1.82 -17.74 -9.18
CA ASP A 30 -1.40 -19.10 -9.54
C ASP A 30 -2.45 -20.15 -9.12
N VAL A 31 -3.21 -19.90 -8.04
CA VAL A 31 -4.32 -20.78 -7.61
C VAL A 31 -5.50 -20.75 -8.58
N ILE A 32 -5.74 -19.61 -9.22
CA ILE A 32 -6.87 -19.42 -10.15
C ILE A 32 -6.50 -19.94 -11.55
N GLY A 33 -5.24 -19.74 -11.97
CA GLY A 33 -4.72 -20.16 -13.27
C GLY A 33 -5.24 -19.31 -14.42
N ILE A 34 -6.53 -19.40 -14.76
CA ILE A 34 -7.16 -18.67 -15.86
C ILE A 34 -8.34 -17.86 -15.33
N PHE A 35 -8.34 -16.56 -15.60
CA PHE A 35 -9.43 -15.66 -15.23
C PHE A 35 -10.51 -15.62 -16.32
N PRO A 36 -11.80 -15.51 -15.94
CA PRO A 36 -12.91 -15.47 -16.90
C PRO A 36 -13.04 -14.14 -17.66
N ASN A 37 -12.47 -13.06 -17.12
CA ASN A 37 -12.39 -11.72 -17.73
C ASN A 37 -11.42 -10.82 -16.94
N ASP A 38 -11.13 -9.64 -17.49
CA ASP A 38 -10.23 -8.65 -16.88
C ASP A 38 -10.77 -8.10 -15.55
N GLU A 39 -12.08 -7.97 -15.40
CA GLU A 39 -12.69 -7.48 -14.16
C GLU A 39 -12.43 -8.44 -12.99
N ALA A 40 -12.35 -9.75 -13.24
CA ALA A 40 -12.06 -10.74 -12.21
C ALA A 40 -10.65 -10.60 -11.64
N ILE A 41 -9.64 -10.34 -12.48
CA ILE A 41 -8.27 -10.10 -12.00
C ILE A 41 -8.16 -8.74 -11.30
N VAL A 42 -8.83 -7.70 -11.81
CA VAL A 42 -8.87 -6.38 -11.16
C VAL A 42 -9.48 -6.49 -9.76
N ARG A 43 -10.56 -7.27 -9.58
CA ARG A 43 -11.16 -7.50 -8.26
C ARG A 43 -10.24 -8.22 -7.29
N LEU A 44 -9.52 -9.25 -7.75
CA LEU A 44 -8.54 -9.97 -6.90
C LEU A 44 -7.41 -9.05 -6.44
N VAL A 45 -6.78 -8.36 -7.40
CA VAL A 45 -5.65 -7.47 -7.11
C VAL A 45 -6.13 -6.29 -6.26
N GLY A 46 -7.30 -5.73 -6.55
CA GLY A 46 -7.91 -4.67 -5.75
C GLY A 46 -8.17 -5.08 -4.30
N ALA A 47 -8.75 -6.27 -4.09
CA ALA A 47 -8.96 -6.81 -2.74
C ALA A 47 -7.64 -6.99 -1.97
N LEU A 48 -6.59 -7.49 -2.64
CA LEU A 48 -5.24 -7.60 -2.09
C LEU A 48 -4.63 -6.25 -1.69
N MET A 49 -4.85 -5.20 -2.50
CA MET A 49 -4.37 -3.85 -2.17
C MET A 49 -5.09 -3.28 -0.95
N LEU A 50 -6.40 -3.50 -0.85
CA LEU A 50 -7.19 -3.07 0.31
C LEU A 50 -6.72 -3.78 1.58
N GLU A 51 -6.55 -5.11 1.55
CA GLU A 51 -6.01 -5.89 2.66
C GLU A 51 -4.63 -5.37 3.11
N THR A 52 -3.72 -5.14 2.15
CA THR A 52 -2.37 -4.61 2.45
C THR A 52 -2.44 -3.19 3.03
N ASN A 53 -3.32 -2.34 2.51
CA ASN A 53 -3.51 -0.98 3.01
C ASN A 53 -4.04 -0.95 4.44
N ASP A 54 -5.00 -1.83 4.75
CA ASP A 54 -5.58 -1.94 6.08
C ASP A 54 -4.53 -2.44 7.09
N GLU A 55 -3.73 -3.46 6.73
CA GLU A 55 -2.61 -3.93 7.53
C GLU A 55 -1.61 -2.81 7.85
N TRP A 56 -1.21 -2.01 6.84
CA TRP A 56 -0.28 -0.89 7.00
C TRP A 56 -0.87 0.26 7.82
N THR A 57 -2.20 0.39 7.83
CA THR A 57 -2.91 1.41 8.60
C THR A 57 -3.08 1.00 10.07
N VAL A 58 -3.33 -0.28 10.35
CA VAL A 58 -3.62 -0.79 11.70
C VAL A 58 -2.38 -1.16 12.50
N ALA A 59 -1.36 -1.78 11.88
CA ALA A 59 -0.20 -2.28 12.60
C ALA A 59 0.82 -1.17 12.91
N ARG A 60 1.77 -0.95 12.00
CA ARG A 60 2.76 0.13 12.07
C ARG A 60 2.91 0.72 10.67
N ARG A 61 2.56 2.00 10.54
CA ARG A 61 2.74 2.72 9.28
C ARG A 61 4.19 2.64 8.83
N TYR A 62 4.37 2.34 7.56
CA TYR A 62 5.69 2.23 6.95
C TYR A 62 6.46 3.55 7.09
N MET A 63 5.78 4.69 6.90
CA MET A 63 6.30 6.04 7.19
C MET A 63 5.35 6.76 8.15
N SER A 64 5.89 7.51 9.12
CA SER A 64 5.05 8.23 10.09
C SER A 64 4.36 9.42 9.43
N LEU A 65 3.13 9.74 9.86
CA LEU A 65 2.44 10.93 9.34
C LEU A 65 3.09 12.23 9.82
N GLU A 66 3.63 12.25 11.03
CA GLU A 66 4.27 13.44 11.60
C GLU A 66 5.50 13.86 10.78
N SER A 67 6.34 12.89 10.41
CA SER A 67 7.52 13.14 9.59
C SER A 67 7.15 13.48 8.14
N LEU A 68 6.13 12.83 7.58
CA LEU A 68 5.62 13.14 6.23
C LEU A 68 4.97 14.53 6.15
N ALA A 69 4.30 15.00 7.21
CA ALA A 69 3.69 16.33 7.25
C ALA A 69 4.70 17.47 7.03
N ARG A 70 6.00 17.22 7.26
CA ARG A 70 7.07 18.20 6.98
C ARG A 70 7.30 18.44 5.48
N VAL A 71 6.84 17.53 4.62
CA VAL A 71 7.11 17.53 3.18
C VAL A 71 5.86 17.38 2.32
N THR A 72 4.68 17.25 2.92
CA THR A 72 3.41 17.19 2.21
C THR A 72 2.58 18.45 2.46
N ASP A 73 2.18 19.15 1.40
CA ASP A 73 1.17 20.23 1.44
C ASP A 73 -0.28 19.69 1.60
N THR A 74 -0.42 18.38 1.82
CA THR A 74 -1.70 17.73 1.99
C THR A 74 -2.37 18.24 3.25
N THR A 75 -3.41 19.08 3.08
CA THR A 75 -4.37 19.39 4.14
C THR A 75 -4.78 18.09 4.80
N THR A 76 -4.71 17.98 6.12
CA THR A 76 -5.07 16.76 6.85
C THR A 76 -6.53 16.40 6.57
N VAL A 77 -6.78 15.62 5.52
CA VAL A 77 -8.09 15.06 5.24
C VAL A 77 -8.28 13.99 6.31
N ARG A 78 -9.12 14.29 7.31
CA ARG A 78 -9.67 13.23 8.14
C ARG A 78 -10.43 12.31 7.19
N LEU A 79 -9.94 11.09 7.00
CA LEU A 79 -10.77 10.03 6.42
C LEU A 79 -12.05 10.04 7.24
N SER A 80 -13.18 10.35 6.61
CA SER A 80 -14.47 10.31 7.30
C SER A 80 -14.54 8.93 7.95
N ALA A 81 -14.63 8.90 9.28
CA ALA A 81 -14.92 7.66 9.98
C ALA A 81 -16.09 7.02 9.24
N VAL A 82 -15.87 5.83 8.69
CA VAL A 82 -16.90 5.08 7.99
C VAL A 82 -18.07 5.00 8.97
N ALA A 83 -19.13 5.75 8.67
CA ALA A 83 -20.35 5.74 9.44
C ALA A 83 -20.87 4.30 9.41
N THR A 84 -20.93 3.71 10.60
CA THR A 84 -21.57 2.41 10.86
C THR A 84 -23.08 2.55 10.66
#